data_AF-A0A923KXG1-F1
#
_entry.id   AF-A0A923KXG1-F1
#
_cell.length_a   1.000
_cell.length_b   1.000
_cell.length_c   1.000
_cell.angle_alpha   90.00
_cell.angle_beta   90.00
_cell.angle_gamma   90.00
#
_symmetry.space_group_name_H-M   'P 1'
#
loop_
_entity.id
_entity.type
_entity.pdbx_description
1 polymer ?
#
loop_
_entity_poly.entity_id
_entity_poly.type
_entity_poly.pdbx_seq_one_letter_code
_entity_poly.pdbx_strand_id
1 'polypeptide(L)'
;MQIVKNVYQLDCSRRGHVLLIKSSDESILIDTGMPGPEKKIISEIESLDVPIQTIQKILLTHHDVDHIGNTKELQEATQAELWAPKEDPLYCRDPKSSGNQANHSSCRSSSKAGRFLIGNTLLRMFKKTVC
;
A
#
# COMPACT_ATOMS: atom_id res chain seq x y z
N MET A 1 7.81 15.63 -0.60
CA MET A 1 8.84 16.22 0.32
C MET A 1 9.68 15.15 1.04
N GLN A 2 11.01 15.33 1.19
CA GLN A 2 11.85 14.47 2.04
C GLN A 2 11.74 14.87 3.52
N ILE A 3 11.36 13.93 4.40
CA ILE A 3 11.24 14.18 5.85
C ILE A 3 12.58 13.90 6.55
N VAL A 4 13.15 12.74 6.26
CA VAL A 4 14.46 12.30 6.77
C VAL A 4 15.19 11.53 5.65
N LYS A 5 16.47 11.24 5.83
CA LYS A 5 17.24 10.47 4.84
C LYS A 5 16.45 9.23 4.38
N ASN A 6 16.23 9.13 3.08
CA ASN A 6 15.52 8.02 2.41
C ASN A 6 14.03 7.85 2.75
N VAL A 7 13.41 8.79 3.46
CA VAL A 7 11.97 8.75 3.76
C VAL A 7 11.31 10.00 3.21
N TYR A 8 10.35 9.79 2.31
CA TYR A 8 9.66 10.84 1.58
C TYR A 8 8.16 10.76 1.88
N GLN A 9 7.54 11.91 2.09
CA GLN A 9 6.09 12.04 2.00
C GLN A 9 5.74 12.49 0.59
N LEU A 10 4.78 11.81 -0.03
CA LEU A 10 4.29 12.17 -1.35
C LEU A 10 3.29 13.32 -1.22
N ASP A 11 3.52 14.40 -1.96
CA ASP A 11 2.72 15.62 -1.91
C ASP A 11 1.44 15.49 -2.76
N CYS A 12 1.39 14.53 -3.69
CA CYS A 12 0.24 14.29 -4.55
C CYS A 12 -0.96 13.64 -3.83
N SER A 13 -0.76 12.99 -2.67
CA SER A 13 -1.84 12.38 -1.90
C SER A 13 -2.62 13.46 -1.15
N ARG A 14 -3.77 13.86 -1.71
CA ARG A 14 -4.68 14.79 -1.05
C ARG A 14 -5.46 14.03 0.04
N ARG A 15 -5.36 14.49 1.30
CA ARG A 15 -6.04 13.91 2.49
C ARG A 15 -5.63 12.45 2.70
N GLY A 16 -4.56 12.24 3.46
CA GLY A 16 -3.93 10.93 3.67
C GLY A 16 -2.43 11.05 3.49
N HIS A 17 -1.66 10.31 4.28
CA HIS A 17 -0.20 10.32 4.21
C HIS A 17 0.30 9.11 3.43
N VAL A 18 0.82 9.33 2.24
CA VAL A 18 1.55 8.30 1.50
C VAL A 18 3.04 8.54 1.71
N LEU A 19 3.73 7.54 2.26
CA LEU A 19 5.17 7.60 2.51
C LEU A 19 5.92 6.61 1.62
N LEU A 20 7.06 7.04 1.12
CA LEU A 20 8.02 6.20 0.40
C LEU A 20 9.28 6.06 1.24
N ILE A 21 9.63 4.81 1.56
CA ILE A 21 10.94 4.45 2.08
C ILE A 21 11.78 3.98 0.91
N LYS A 22 12.75 4.80 0.50
CA LYS A 22 13.68 4.51 -0.59
C LYS A 22 14.82 3.62 -0.08
N SER A 23 15.07 2.52 -0.77
CA SER A 23 16.24 1.67 -0.55
C SER A 23 16.94 1.37 -1.88
N SER A 24 18.19 0.93 -1.83
CA SER A 24 18.91 0.46 -3.02
C SER A 24 18.31 -0.81 -3.61
N ASP A 25 17.70 -1.65 -2.75
CA ASP A 25 17.29 -3.01 -3.10
C ASP A 25 15.76 -3.14 -3.15
N GLU A 26 15.10 -2.80 -2.04
CA GLU A 26 13.64 -2.92 -1.90
C GLU A 26 13.05 -1.62 -1.33
N SER A 27 12.36 -0.85 -2.17
CA SER A 27 11.59 0.30 -1.69
C SER A 27 10.24 -0.16 -1.13
N ILE A 28 9.75 0.57 -0.13
CA ILE A 28 8.48 0.27 0.55
C ILE A 28 7.58 1.48 0.42
N LEU A 29 6.34 1.26 -0.01
CA LEU A 29 5.28 2.26 0.02
C LEU A 29 4.43 2.05 1.27
N ILE A 30 4.12 3.12 1.98
CA ILE A 30 3.21 3.10 3.13
C ILE A 30 1.96 3.89 2.73
N ASP A 31 0.81 3.22 2.85
CA ASP A 31 -0.50 3.66 2.39
C ASP A 31 -0.54 4.05 0.90
N THR A 32 -1.74 4.33 0.40
CA THR A 32 -2.00 4.60 -1.01
C THR A 32 -2.90 5.81 -1.24
N GLY A 33 -3.32 6.50 -0.16
CA GLY A 33 -4.06 7.75 -0.27
C GLY A 33 -5.52 7.57 -0.69
N MET A 34 -6.22 8.69 -0.92
CA MET A 34 -7.56 8.73 -1.50
C MET A 34 -7.61 8.15 -2.93
N PRO A 35 -8.74 7.54 -3.37
CA PRO A 35 -8.86 6.99 -4.72
C PRO A 35 -8.72 8.03 -5.85
N GLY A 36 -8.09 7.64 -6.96
CA GLY A 36 -8.05 8.38 -8.24
C GLY A 36 -6.76 9.14 -8.62
N PRO A 37 -5.80 9.46 -7.73
CA PRO A 37 -4.52 10.03 -8.10
C PRO A 37 -3.41 8.98 -8.25
N GLU A 38 -3.72 7.71 -8.54
CA GLU A 38 -2.73 6.61 -8.66
C GLU A 38 -1.59 6.95 -9.63
N LYS A 39 -1.91 7.57 -10.77
CA LYS A 39 -0.91 8.00 -11.75
C LYS A 39 0.01 9.09 -11.21
N LYS A 40 -0.51 9.99 -10.37
CA LYS A 40 0.28 11.06 -9.76
C LYS A 40 1.23 10.49 -8.70
N ILE A 41 0.77 9.50 -7.94
CA ILE A 41 1.60 8.76 -6.97
C ILE A 41 2.77 8.11 -7.71
N ILE A 42 2.50 7.38 -8.79
CA ILE A 42 3.55 6.75 -9.60
C ILE A 42 4.54 7.79 -10.15
N SER A 43 4.04 8.86 -10.79
CA SER A 43 4.91 9.90 -11.35
C SER A 43 5.75 10.60 -10.28
N GLU A 44 5.22 10.82 -9.08
CA GLU A 44 5.98 11.43 -7.99
C GLU A 44 7.07 10.49 -7.48
N ILE A 45 6.78 9.20 -7.31
CA ILE A 45 7.77 8.17 -6.95
C ILE A 45 8.91 8.14 -7.98
N GLU A 46 8.57 8.13 -9.26
CA GLU A 46 9.56 8.12 -10.35
C GLU A 46 10.41 9.41 -10.35
N SER A 47 9.81 10.57 -10.03
CA SER A 47 10.53 11.84 -9.89
C SER A 47 11.57 11.85 -8.75
N LEU A 48 11.47 10.90 -7.82
CA LEU A 48 12.43 10.70 -6.72
C LEU A 48 13.53 9.70 -7.10
N ASP A 49 13.70 9.40 -8.40
CA ASP A 49 14.62 8.38 -8.93
C ASP A 49 14.38 7.00 -8.29
N VAL A 50 13.11 6.63 -8.16
CA VAL A 50 12.67 5.30 -7.70
C VAL A 50 11.84 4.68 -8.83
N PRO A 51 12.39 3.71 -9.58
CA PRO A 51 11.61 2.98 -10.56
C PRO A 51 10.47 2.25 -9.86
N ILE A 52 9.25 2.33 -10.38
CA ILE A 52 8.06 1.77 -9.73
C ILE A 52 8.19 0.26 -9.47
N GLN A 53 8.95 -0.46 -10.31
CA GLN A 53 9.23 -1.90 -10.16
C GLN A 53 10.13 -2.24 -8.96
N THR A 54 10.80 -1.26 -8.36
CA THR A 54 11.63 -1.47 -7.15
C THR A 54 10.80 -1.41 -5.86
N ILE A 55 9.53 -1.02 -5.95
CA ILE A 55 8.60 -1.12 -4.82
C ILE A 55 8.16 -2.57 -4.70
N GLN A 56 8.71 -3.26 -3.71
CA GLN A 56 8.42 -4.69 -3.51
C GLN A 56 7.34 -4.91 -2.45
N LYS A 57 7.05 -3.90 -1.64
CA LYS A 57 6.10 -3.98 -0.51
C LYS A 57 5.25 -2.72 -0.45
N ILE A 58 3.95 -2.92 -0.28
CA ILE A 58 2.98 -1.89 0.11
C ILE A 58 2.49 -2.23 1.50
N LEU A 59 2.64 -1.30 2.43
CA LEU A 59 2.25 -1.44 3.83
C LEU A 59 1.06 -0.52 4.11
N LEU A 60 -0.08 -1.09 4.49
CA LEU A 60 -1.24 -0.33 4.91
C LEU A 60 -1.18 -0.10 6.42
N THR A 61 -1.46 1.12 6.87
CA THR A 61 -1.53 1.44 8.30
C THR A 61 -2.86 1.03 8.90
N HIS A 62 -3.96 1.26 8.18
CA HIS A 62 -5.33 0.85 8.50
C HIS A 62 -6.23 0.91 7.24
N HIS A 63 -7.49 0.48 7.33
CA HIS A 63 -8.39 0.30 6.17
C HIS A 63 -9.36 1.44 5.86
N ASP A 64 -9.06 2.67 6.28
CA ASP A 64 -9.86 3.81 5.87
C ASP A 64 -9.58 4.21 4.41
N VAL A 65 -10.60 4.75 3.73
CA VAL A 65 -10.60 5.00 2.29
C VAL A 65 -9.49 5.95 1.83
N ASP A 66 -9.05 6.84 2.71
CA ASP A 66 -7.97 7.80 2.50
C ASP A 66 -6.58 7.19 2.68
N HIS A 67 -6.49 5.92 3.08
CA HIS A 67 -5.24 5.15 3.18
C HIS A 67 -5.16 4.01 2.17
N ILE A 68 -6.30 3.43 1.76
CA ILE A 68 -6.33 2.25 0.86
C ILE A 68 -6.80 2.54 -0.56
N GLY A 69 -7.07 3.80 -0.90
CA GLY A 69 -7.85 4.18 -2.06
C GLY A 69 -7.27 3.83 -3.43
N ASN A 70 -5.95 3.62 -3.54
CA ASN A 70 -5.29 3.20 -4.79
C ASN A 70 -4.54 1.88 -4.64
N THR A 71 -4.89 1.08 -3.63
CA THR A 71 -4.17 -0.15 -3.28
C THR A 71 -4.05 -1.11 -4.45
N LYS A 72 -5.16 -1.34 -5.16
CA LYS A 72 -5.21 -2.29 -6.27
C LYS A 72 -4.35 -1.82 -7.44
N GLU A 73 -4.53 -0.58 -7.85
CA GLU A 73 -3.85 0.02 -9.00
C GLU A 73 -2.34 0.08 -8.78
N LEU A 74 -1.91 0.45 -7.56
CA LEU A 74 -0.50 0.49 -7.22
C LEU A 74 0.08 -0.92 -7.04
N GLN A 75 -0.68 -1.87 -6.51
CA GLN A 75 -0.25 -3.27 -6.46
C GLN A 75 -0.07 -3.86 -7.87
N GLU A 76 -0.98 -3.58 -8.80
CA GLU A 76 -0.87 -4.01 -10.20
C GLU A 76 0.34 -3.36 -10.90
N ALA A 77 0.60 -2.07 -10.66
CA ALA A 77 1.73 -1.36 -11.26
C ALA A 77 3.10 -1.84 -10.74
N THR A 78 3.17 -2.18 -9.45
CA THR A 78 4.42 -2.55 -8.77
C THR A 78 4.67 -4.05 -8.72
N GLN A 79 3.61 -4.86 -8.79
CA GLN A 79 3.60 -6.28 -8.41
C GLN A 79 4.03 -6.53 -6.95
N ALA A 80 3.93 -5.50 -6.10
CA ALA A 80 4.36 -5.55 -4.71
C ALA A 80 3.51 -6.51 -3.88
N GLU A 81 4.14 -7.04 -2.82
CA GLU A 81 3.41 -7.69 -1.75
C GLU A 81 2.63 -6.65 -0.94
N LEU A 82 1.34 -6.91 -0.73
CA LEU A 82 0.50 -6.08 0.12
C LEU A 82 0.54 -6.62 1.56
N TRP A 83 0.74 -5.73 2.52
CA TRP A 83 0.84 -6.03 3.94
C TRP A 83 -0.11 -5.13 4.73
N ALA A 84 -0.86 -5.71 5.64
CA ALA A 84 -1.81 -4.99 6.49
C ALA A 84 -1.74 -5.48 7.95
N PRO A 85 -2.20 -4.69 8.92
CA PRO A 85 -2.22 -5.11 10.32
C PRO A 85 -3.02 -6.40 10.48
N LYS A 86 -2.56 -7.29 11.35
CA LYS A 86 -3.22 -8.59 11.57
C LYS A 86 -4.64 -8.45 12.13
N GLU A 87 -4.79 -7.49 13.03
CA GLU A 87 -5.98 -7.25 13.85
C GLU A 87 -7.00 -6.34 13.15
N ASP A 88 -6.61 -5.69 12.05
CA ASP A 88 -7.50 -4.82 11.29
C ASP A 88 -8.20 -5.62 10.17
N PRO A 89 -9.54 -5.75 10.18
CA PRO A 89 -10.28 -6.46 9.15
C PRO A 89 -10.22 -5.69 7.82
N LEU A 90 -9.52 -6.27 6.84
CA LEU A 90 -9.39 -5.75 5.47
C LEU A 90 -10.76 -5.58 4.79
N TYR A 91 -11.13 -4.34 4.51
CA TYR A 91 -12.24 -3.98 3.62
C TYR A 91 -11.72 -3.57 2.24
N CYS A 92 -11.43 -4.55 1.37
CA CYS A 92 -11.17 -4.27 -0.05
C CYS A 92 -12.50 -4.36 -0.84
N ARG A 93 -12.85 -3.28 -1.54
CA ARG A 93 -14.11 -3.16 -2.30
C ARG A 93 -14.06 -4.07 -3.53
N ASP A 94 -14.99 -5.02 -3.61
CA ASP A 94 -15.26 -5.72 -4.88
C ASP A 94 -15.81 -4.73 -5.91
N PRO A 95 -15.25 -4.67 -7.14
CA PRO A 95 -15.70 -3.75 -8.20
C PRO A 95 -17.12 -4.04 -8.73
N LYS A 96 -17.85 -5.00 -8.16
CA LYS A 96 -19.22 -5.38 -8.56
C LYS A 96 -20.34 -4.76 -7.71
N SER A 97 -20.05 -3.80 -6.83
CA SER A 97 -21.06 -3.22 -5.93
C SER A 97 -21.50 -1.80 -6.32
N SER A 98 -21.95 -1.61 -7.57
CA SER A 98 -22.91 -0.54 -7.88
C SER A 98 -24.32 -1.09 -7.63
N GLY A 99 -24.80 -1.01 -6.39
CA GLY A 99 -26.18 -1.38 -6.05
C GLY A 99 -26.33 -2.10 -4.72
N ASN A 100 -26.94 -1.38 -3.78
CA ASN A 100 -27.50 -1.84 -2.51
C ASN A 100 -26.54 -2.32 -1.41
N GLN A 101 -26.69 -1.70 -0.25
CA GLN A 101 -26.07 -2.09 1.02
C GLN A 101 -26.63 -3.44 1.47
N ALA A 102 -25.96 -4.52 1.12
CA ALA A 102 -25.95 -5.82 1.78
C ALA A 102 -25.01 -6.70 0.97
N ASN A 103 -24.22 -7.55 1.61
CA ASN A 103 -23.22 -8.47 1.02
C ASN A 103 -21.80 -7.89 1.00
N HIS A 104 -21.23 -7.73 2.20
CA HIS A 104 -19.79 -7.60 2.39
C HIS A 104 -19.14 -8.97 2.16
N SER A 105 -18.65 -9.24 0.95
CA SER A 105 -17.70 -10.32 0.73
C SER A 105 -16.36 -9.93 1.35
N SER A 106 -16.02 -10.60 2.45
CA SER A 106 -14.72 -10.46 3.11
C SER A 106 -13.60 -10.81 2.13
N CYS A 107 -12.61 -9.92 2.04
CA CYS A 107 -11.31 -10.21 1.43
C CYS A 107 -10.75 -11.52 2.02
N ARG A 108 -10.45 -12.51 1.16
CA ARG A 108 -9.83 -13.76 1.62
C ARG A 108 -8.38 -13.47 1.97
N SER A 109 -8.05 -13.48 3.26
CA SER A 109 -6.66 -13.59 3.68
C SER A 109 -6.08 -14.87 3.08
N SER A 110 -5.33 -14.76 1.98
CA SER A 110 -4.50 -15.88 1.57
C SER A 110 -3.39 -15.98 2.61
N SER A 111 -3.47 -17.01 3.45
CA SER A 111 -2.47 -17.34 4.45
C SER A 111 -1.23 -17.93 3.77
N LYS A 112 -0.65 -17.20 2.80
CA LYS A 112 0.76 -17.39 2.53
C LYS A 112 1.49 -16.80 3.71
N ALA A 113 2.16 -17.67 4.48
CA ALA A 113 2.99 -17.33 5.62
C ALA A 113 4.20 -16.48 5.17
N GLY A 114 3.96 -15.25 4.74
CA GLY A 114 4.99 -14.27 4.49
C GLY A 114 5.54 -13.79 5.84
N ARG A 115 6.85 -13.55 5.90
CA ARG A 115 7.50 -12.82 6.99
C ARG A 115 7.76 -11.39 6.54
N PHE A 116 7.18 -10.39 7.21
CA PHE A 116 7.52 -9.00 6.95
C PHE A 116 8.85 -8.69 7.64
N LEU A 117 9.89 -8.52 6.84
CA LEU A 117 11.23 -8.16 7.32
C LEU A 117 11.55 -6.73 6.93
N ILE A 118 12.02 -5.95 7.90
CA ILE A 118 12.74 -4.68 7.69
C ILE A 118 14.17 -4.94 8.16
N GLY A 119 15.10 -5.02 7.20
CA GLY A 119 16.45 -5.54 7.46
C GLY A 119 16.36 -6.98 8.01
N ASN A 120 16.95 -7.22 9.18
CA ASN A 120 16.93 -8.54 9.83
C ASN A 120 15.78 -8.71 10.86
N THR A 121 14.91 -7.70 11.02
CA THR A 121 13.88 -7.68 12.06
C THR A 121 12.56 -8.22 11.52
N LEU A 122 12.03 -9.26 12.18
CA LEU A 122 10.71 -9.80 11.89
C LEU A 122 9.60 -9.01 12.58
N LEU A 123 8.80 -8.30 11.80
CA LEU A 123 7.59 -7.65 12.29
C LEU A 123 6.44 -8.66 12.29
N ARG A 124 6.00 -9.03 13.51
CA ARG A 124 4.90 -9.99 13.71
C ARG A 124 3.51 -9.35 13.63
N MET A 125 3.39 -8.03 13.56
CA MET A 125 2.11 -7.32 13.59
C MET A 125 1.41 -7.26 12.22
N PHE A 126 2.15 -7.45 11.13
CA PHE A 126 1.61 -7.42 9.77
C PHE A 126 1.44 -8.82 9.20
N LYS A 127 0.45 -8.98 8.32
CA LYS A 127 0.24 -10.18 7.49
C LYS A 127 0.20 -9.79 6.02
N LYS A 128 0.73 -10.67 5.18
CA LYS A 128 0.57 -10.55 3.73
C LYS A 128 -0.92 -10.71 3.41
N THR A 129 -1.42 -9.86 2.51
CA THR A 129 -2.81 -9.83 2.10
C THR A 129 -2.94 -9.73 0.58
N VAL A 130 -4.13 -10.00 0.07
CA VAL A 130 -4.45 -9.95 -1.36
C VAL A 130 -5.77 -9.21 -1.51
N CYS A 131 -5.71 -8.07 -2.15
CA CYS A 131 -6.86 -7.45 -2.80
C CYS A 131 -6.76 -7.78 -4.31
#